data_AF-A0A846E7A2-F1
#
_entry.id   AF-A0A846E7A2-F1
#
_cell.length_a   1.000
_cell.length_b   1.000
_cell.length_c   1.000
_cell.angle_alpha   90.00
_cell.angle_beta   90.00
_cell.angle_gamma   90.00
#
_symmetry.space_group_name_H-M   'P 1'
#
loop_
_entity.id
_entity.type
_entity.pdbx_description
1 polymer ?
#
loop_
_entity_poly.entity_id
_entity_poly.type
_entity_poly.pdbx_seq_one_letter_code
_entity_poly.pdbx_strand_id
1 'polypeptide(L)'
;DQSGIVRFDLETQRLLNLAKRNPYLWKNYYSHLETYANVRPCYALTVHNAQGSTFNECGVIGSDLACRQYPQDGESSLKAMREHNRLWYVAVSRAKERIWVVC
;
A
#
# COMPACT_ATOMS: atom_id res chain seq x y z
N ASP A 1 -19.15 -2.43 -11.94
CA ASP A 1 -19.26 -2.71 -13.37
C ASP A 1 -17.85 -2.87 -13.94
N GLN A 2 -17.41 -4.09 -14.23
CA GLN A 2 -16.01 -4.38 -14.60
C GLN A 2 -15.61 -3.74 -15.94
N SER A 3 -16.60 -3.41 -16.78
CA SER A 3 -16.41 -2.79 -18.08
C SER A 3 -15.82 -1.37 -18.00
N GLY A 4 -16.14 -0.61 -16.95
CA GLY A 4 -15.65 0.75 -16.75
C GLY A 4 -14.17 0.82 -16.35
N ILE A 5 -13.73 -0.13 -15.51
CA ILE A 5 -12.33 -0.20 -15.04
C ILE A 5 -11.40 -0.47 -16.22
N VAL A 6 -11.73 -1.45 -17.05
CA VAL A 6 -10.93 -1.80 -18.23
C VAL A 6 -10.80 -0.62 -19.20
N ARG A 7 -11.87 0.14 -19.42
CA ARG A 7 -11.84 1.33 -20.27
C ARG A 7 -10.95 2.43 -19.70
N PHE A 8 -11.03 2.68 -18.40
CA PHE A 8 -10.21 3.68 -17.72
C PHE A 8 -8.72 3.34 -17.80
N ASP A 9 -8.37 2.07 -17.58
CA ASP A 9 -6.98 1.60 -17.63
C ASP A 9 -6.39 1.67 -19.05
N LEU A 10 -7.17 1.29 -20.07
CA LEU A 10 -6.77 1.39 -21.47
C LEU A 10 -6.50 2.85 -21.88
N GLU A 11 -7.37 3.77 -21.49
CA GLU A 11 -7.19 5.19 -21.78
C GLU A 11 -5.99 5.78 -21.03
N THR A 12 -5.79 5.38 -19.77
CA THR A 12 -4.61 5.74 -18.97
C THR A 12 -3.33 5.32 -19.69
N GLN A 13 -3.26 4.08 -20.17
CA GLN A 13 -2.11 3.55 -20.90
C GLN A 13 -1.87 4.33 -22.21
N ARG A 14 -2.94 4.67 -22.93
CA ARG A 14 -2.87 5.45 -24.18
C ARG A 14 -2.30 6.85 -23.92
N LEU A 15 -2.83 7.57 -22.94
CA LEU A 15 -2.38 8.91 -22.56
C LEU A 15 -0.94 8.91 -22.05
N LEU A 16 -0.54 7.89 -21.28
CA LEU A 16 0.84 7.72 -20.84
C LEU A 16 1.81 7.60 -22.02
N ASN A 17 1.48 6.77 -23.00
CA ASN A 17 2.31 6.56 -24.18
C ASN A 17 2.43 7.84 -25.04
N LEU A 18 1.35 8.62 -25.12
CA LEU A 18 1.37 9.92 -25.80
C LEU A 18 2.21 10.94 -25.05
N ALA A 19 2.08 11.03 -23.72
CA ALA A 19 2.84 11.95 -22.88
C ALA A 19 4.35 11.65 -22.88
N LYS A 20 4.73 10.37 -22.93
CA LYS A 20 6.13 9.95 -23.10
C LYS A 20 6.74 10.42 -24.43
N ARG A 21 5.93 10.53 -25.49
CA ARG A 21 6.38 11.00 -26.82
C ARG A 21 6.34 12.52 -26.94
N ASN A 22 5.39 13.17 -26.26
CA ASN A 22 5.21 14.62 -26.29
C ASN A 22 4.95 15.15 -24.86
N PRO A 23 5.94 15.83 -24.24
CA PRO A 23 5.84 16.34 -22.88
C PRO A 23 4.69 17.31 -22.62
N TYR A 24 4.16 18.01 -23.65
CA TYR A 24 3.02 18.91 -23.46
C TYR A 24 1.71 18.18 -23.10
N LEU A 25 1.65 16.85 -23.31
CA LEU A 25 0.45 16.05 -23.06
C LEU A 25 0.38 15.48 -21.63
N TRP A 26 1.37 15.74 -20.77
CA TRP A 26 1.33 15.31 -19.36
C TRP A 26 0.11 15.85 -18.61
N LYS A 27 -0.32 17.07 -18.93
CA LYS A 27 -1.52 17.66 -18.32
C LYS A 27 -2.77 16.79 -18.53
N ASN A 28 -2.96 16.25 -19.73
CA ASN A 28 -4.12 15.41 -20.05
C ASN A 28 -4.04 14.07 -19.33
N TYR A 29 -2.84 13.49 -19.24
CA TYR A 29 -2.63 12.24 -18.50
C TYR A 29 -2.96 12.40 -17.01
N TYR A 30 -2.42 13.42 -16.35
CA TYR A 30 -2.70 13.65 -14.93
C TYR A 30 -4.16 14.05 -14.68
N SER A 31 -4.76 14.87 -15.56
CA SER A 31 -6.18 15.21 -15.46
C SER A 31 -7.08 13.97 -15.56
N HIS A 32 -6.73 12.98 -16.39
CA HIS A 32 -7.46 11.72 -16.47
C HIS A 32 -7.28 10.88 -15.20
N LEU A 33 -6.05 10.75 -14.69
CA LEU A 33 -5.78 10.02 -13.45
C LEU A 33 -6.53 10.59 -12.24
N GLU A 34 -6.63 11.92 -12.15
CA GLU A 34 -7.29 12.60 -11.03
C GLU A 34 -8.82 12.61 -11.13
N THR A 35 -9.40 12.04 -12.19
CA THR A 35 -10.86 11.95 -12.36
C THR A 35 -11.52 11.08 -11.29
N TYR A 36 -10.80 10.07 -10.78
CA TYR A 36 -11.30 9.16 -9.74
C TYR A 36 -10.34 9.05 -8.56
N ALA A 37 -10.89 8.97 -7.36
CA ALA A 37 -10.13 8.71 -6.15
C ALA A 37 -9.85 7.20 -5.98
N ASN A 38 -8.64 6.84 -5.55
CA ASN A 38 -8.28 5.48 -5.18
C ASN A 38 -8.60 5.25 -3.68
N VAL A 39 -9.82 4.78 -3.41
CA VAL A 39 -10.27 4.50 -2.04
C VAL A 39 -10.09 3.01 -1.75
N ARG A 40 -9.45 2.70 -0.61
CA ARG A 40 -9.29 1.33 -0.10
C ARG A 40 -10.30 1.07 1.03
N PRO A 41 -10.65 -0.19 1.31
CA PRO A 41 -11.55 -0.52 2.42
C PRO A 41 -11.03 0.04 3.75
N CYS A 42 -11.90 0.65 4.55
CA CYS A 42 -11.51 1.31 5.80
C CYS A 42 -11.22 0.34 6.97
N TYR A 43 -11.63 -0.93 6.84
CA TYR A 43 -11.45 -1.95 7.88
C TYR A 43 -10.09 -2.66 7.81
N ALA A 44 -9.34 -2.51 6.71
CA ALA A 44 -8.05 -3.16 6.50
C ALA A 44 -7.04 -2.16 5.95
N LEU A 45 -5.89 -2.09 6.61
CA LEU A 45 -4.82 -1.16 6.28
C LEU A 45 -3.49 -1.90 6.31
N THR A 46 -2.52 -1.40 5.54
CA THR A 46 -1.13 -1.83 5.70
C THR A 46 -0.60 -1.28 7.02
N VAL A 47 0.37 -1.98 7.63
CA VAL A 47 1.03 -1.53 8.86
C VAL A 47 1.65 -0.14 8.69
N HIS A 48 2.19 0.17 7.50
CA HIS A 48 2.70 1.50 7.16
C HIS A 48 1.61 2.58 7.22
N ASN A 49 0.44 2.33 6.62
CA ASN A 49 -0.67 3.28 6.62
C ASN A 49 -1.33 3.44 8.00
N ALA A 50 -1.16 2.46 8.88
CA ALA A 50 -1.66 2.53 10.25
C ALA A 50 -0.77 3.37 11.18
N GLN A 51 0.43 3.79 10.75
CA GLN A 51 1.36 4.55 11.58
C GLN A 51 0.73 5.86 12.10
N GLY A 52 0.82 6.09 13.41
CA GLY A 52 0.24 7.27 14.05
C GLY A 52 -1.26 7.19 14.33
N SER A 53 -1.95 6.17 13.83
CA SER A 53 -3.35 5.90 14.16
C SER A 53 -3.48 5.07 15.44
N THR A 54 -4.64 5.14 16.10
CA THR A 54 -4.98 4.28 17.24
C THR A 54 -6.40 3.77 17.04
N PHE A 55 -6.61 2.47 17.23
CA PHE A 55 -7.90 1.81 17.11
C PHE A 55 -8.25 1.13 18.43
N ASN A 56 -9.53 0.95 18.73
CA ASN A 56 -9.94 0.26 19.96
C ASN A 56 -9.43 -1.18 19.96
N GLU A 57 -9.65 -1.88 18.84
CA GLU A 57 -9.25 -3.27 18.66
C GLU A 57 -8.64 -3.47 17.27
N CYS A 58 -7.60 -4.31 17.17
CA CYS A 58 -6.91 -4.60 15.91
C CYS A 58 -6.72 -6.11 15.69
N GLY A 59 -6.89 -6.55 14.44
CA GLY A 59 -6.38 -7.84 13.97
C GLY A 59 -5.06 -7.65 13.21
N VAL A 60 -4.06 -8.48 13.51
CA VAL A 60 -2.78 -8.52 12.80
C VAL A 60 -2.60 -9.88 12.15
N ILE A 61 -2.44 -9.89 10.83
CA ILE A 61 -2.11 -11.08 10.06
C ILE A 61 -0.58 -11.22 10.04
N GLY A 62 -0.05 -12.13 10.85
CA GLY A 62 1.39 -12.30 11.07
C GLY A 62 2.13 -12.78 9.82
N SER A 63 1.49 -13.61 8.98
CA SER A 63 2.07 -14.08 7.71
C SER A 63 2.42 -12.94 6.77
N ASP A 64 1.65 -11.85 6.78
CA ASP A 64 1.91 -10.68 5.94
C ASP A 64 3.18 -9.92 6.38
N LEU A 65 3.51 -9.97 7.68
CA LEU A 65 4.72 -9.35 8.22
C LEU A 65 5.98 -10.21 8.03
N ALA A 66 5.82 -11.52 7.88
CA ALA A 66 6.90 -12.47 7.67
C ALA A 66 7.65 -12.23 6.34
N CYS A 67 7.01 -11.59 5.36
CA CYS A 67 7.65 -11.27 4.08
C CYS A 67 8.93 -10.42 4.21
N ARG A 68 9.06 -9.66 5.31
CA ARG A 68 10.24 -8.82 5.59
C ARG A 68 11.28 -9.46 6.51
N GLN A 69 11.02 -10.67 6.99
CA GLN A 69 11.97 -11.40 7.84
C GLN A 69 13.25 -11.74 7.08
N TYR A 70 13.16 -11.94 5.78
CA TYR A 70 14.29 -12.27 4.92
C TYR A 70 14.87 -11.01 4.25
N PRO A 71 16.21 -10.86 4.25
CA PRO A 71 16.85 -9.78 3.51
C PRO A 71 16.58 -9.90 2.01
N GLN A 72 16.37 -8.76 1.37
CA GLN A 72 16.32 -8.65 -0.08
C GLN A 72 17.75 -8.56 -0.65
N ASP A 73 17.90 -8.72 -1.96
CA ASP A 73 19.21 -8.78 -2.62
C ASP A 73 20.12 -7.61 -2.21
N GLY A 74 21.30 -7.93 -1.70
CA GLY A 74 22.30 -6.97 -1.24
C GLY A 74 22.05 -6.36 0.15
N GLU A 75 21.00 -6.77 0.87
CA GLU A 75 20.69 -6.28 2.20
C GLU A 75 21.27 -7.15 3.32
N SER A 76 21.75 -6.52 4.39
CA SER A 76 22.15 -7.24 5.61
C SER A 76 20.94 -7.85 6.33
N SER A 77 21.05 -9.10 6.77
CA SER A 77 20.05 -9.77 7.59
C SER A 77 19.65 -8.98 8.84
N LEU A 78 20.58 -8.22 9.42
CA LEU A 78 20.31 -7.39 10.59
C LEU A 78 19.34 -6.25 10.27
N LYS A 79 19.42 -5.67 9.06
CA LYS A 79 18.52 -4.60 8.62
C LYS A 79 17.11 -5.14 8.40
N ALA A 80 16.98 -6.27 7.71
CA ALA A 80 15.70 -6.94 7.50
C ALA A 80 15.02 -7.31 8.83
N MET A 81 15.77 -7.91 9.76
CA MET A 81 15.26 -8.25 11.09
C MET A 81 14.80 -7.01 11.89
N ARG A 82 15.56 -5.91 11.85
CA ARG A 82 15.17 -4.66 12.50
C ARG A 82 13.88 -4.08 11.91
N GLU A 83 13.74 -4.12 10.59
CA GLU A 83 12.54 -3.64 9.91
C GLU A 83 11.33 -4.51 10.25
N HIS A 84 11.48 -5.84 10.18
CA HIS A 84 10.45 -6.79 10.60
C HIS A 84 9.96 -6.53 12.03
N ASN A 85 10.88 -6.34 12.98
CA ASN A 85 10.53 -6.04 14.37
C ASN A 85 9.81 -4.68 14.52
N ARG A 86 10.20 -3.68 13.72
CA ARG A 86 9.52 -2.37 13.70
C ARG A 86 8.11 -2.47 13.16
N LEU A 87 7.89 -3.29 12.12
CA LEU A 87 6.56 -3.53 11.57
C LEU A 87 5.66 -4.20 12.63
N TRP A 88 6.16 -5.23 13.32
CA TRP A 88 5.45 -5.82 14.45
C TRP A 88 5.14 -4.80 15.55
N TYR A 89 6.13 -4.01 15.96
CA TYR A 89 5.93 -2.96 16.96
C TYR A 89 4.83 -1.98 16.55
N VAL A 90 4.86 -1.48 15.31
CA VAL A 90 3.83 -0.56 14.81
C VAL A 90 2.48 -1.25 14.82
N ALA A 91 2.36 -2.43 14.19
CA ALA A 91 1.11 -3.18 14.07
C ALA A 91 0.45 -3.43 15.44
N VAL A 92 1.25 -3.86 16.42
CA VAL A 92 0.75 -4.20 17.75
C VAL A 92 0.37 -2.95 18.54
N SER A 93 1.20 -1.90 18.48
CA SER A 93 0.98 -0.66 19.24
C SER A 93 -0.18 0.21 18.75
N ARG A 94 -0.86 -0.15 17.65
CA ARG A 94 -2.06 0.58 17.20
C ARG A 94 -3.32 0.21 17.98
N ALA A 95 -3.34 -0.98 18.60
CA ALA A 95 -4.47 -1.42 19.41
C ALA A 95 -4.45 -0.75 20.79
N LYS A 96 -5.55 -0.12 21.17
CA LYS A 96 -5.71 0.52 22.48
C LYS A 96 -6.11 -0.48 23.55
N GLU A 97 -7.04 -1.38 23.23
CA GLU A 97 -7.68 -2.24 24.22
C GLU A 97 -7.39 -3.72 23.97
N ARG A 98 -7.49 -4.16 22.71
CA ARG A 98 -7.34 -5.58 22.36
C ARG A 98 -6.67 -5.78 21.02
N ILE A 99 -5.82 -6.81 20.96
CA ILE A 99 -5.18 -7.26 19.73
C ILE A 99 -5.44 -8.76 19.52
N TRP A 100 -5.77 -9.12 18.28
CA TRP A 100 -5.74 -10.49 17.80
C TRP A 100 -4.58 -10.67 16.84
N VAL A 101 -3.76 -11.68 17.07
CA VAL A 101 -2.70 -12.07 16.15
C VAL A 101 -3.08 -13.39 15.50
N VAL A 102 -3.15 -13.40 14.18
CA VAL A 102 -3.41 -14.58 13.36
C VAL A 102 -2.10 -14.97 12.70
N CYS A 103 -1.56 -16.14 13.07
CA CYS A 103 -0.29 -16.67 12.57
C CYS A 103 -0.51 -17.75 11.51
#